data_AF-A0A2S2P9T5-F1
#
_entry.id   AF-A0A2S2P9T5-F1
#
_cell.length_a   1.000
_cell.length_b   1.000
_cell.length_c   1.000
_cell.angle_alpha   90.00
_cell.angle_beta   90.00
_cell.angle_gamma   90.00
#
_symmetry.space_group_name_H-M   'P 1'
#
loop_
_entity.id
_entity.type
_entity.pdbx_description
1 polymer ?
#
loop_
_entity_poly.entity_id
_entity_poly.type
_entity_poly.pdbx_seq_one_letter_code
_entity_poly.pdbx_strand_id
1 'polypeptide(L)'
;MKYTPDNMLNVEIVIGIDGLPLFKSSGAQFWPILGYVVVPPPLLKKVFPIGIYFGYEKPKDSNTFLSDFITEAKDLIMNGLIVNHVKRKVSINAYCCDAP
;
A
#
# COMPACT_ATOMS: atom_id res chain seq x y z
N MET A 1 -3.87 17.03 -5.40
CA MET A 1 -3.94 15.67 -4.79
C MET A 1 -3.10 15.68 -3.50
N LYS A 2 -3.55 15.13 -2.35
CA LYS A 2 -2.87 15.34 -1.03
C LYS A 2 -1.46 14.71 -0.90
N TYR A 3 -1.07 13.90 -1.89
CA TYR A 3 0.09 13.00 -1.87
C TYR A 3 1.03 13.14 -3.08
N THR A 4 0.64 13.86 -4.14
CA THR A 4 1.43 14.02 -5.38
C THR A 4 1.30 15.44 -5.96
N PRO A 5 2.34 15.96 -6.62
CA PRO A 5 2.24 17.14 -7.48
C PRO A 5 1.25 16.94 -8.63
N ASP A 6 0.55 17.99 -9.05
CA ASP A 6 -0.47 17.88 -10.09
C ASP A 6 0.10 17.50 -11.48
N ASN A 7 1.37 17.84 -11.74
CA ASN A 7 2.10 17.52 -12.98
C ASN A 7 2.76 16.14 -13.00
N MET A 8 2.62 15.33 -11.94
CA MET A 8 3.24 14.01 -11.86
C MET A 8 2.49 13.00 -12.74
N LEU A 9 3.13 12.53 -13.82
CA LEU A 9 2.55 11.56 -14.77
C LEU A 9 2.80 10.10 -14.39
N ASN A 10 3.88 9.83 -13.65
CA ASN A 10 4.22 8.51 -13.16
C ASN A 10 4.08 8.50 -11.64
N VAL A 11 3.23 7.64 -11.10
CA VAL A 11 3.00 7.45 -9.67
C VAL A 11 3.68 6.16 -9.26
N GLU A 12 4.82 6.29 -8.57
CA GLU A 12 5.54 5.16 -8.01
C GLU A 12 5.13 4.95 -6.56
N ILE A 13 4.73 3.73 -6.22
CA ILE A 13 4.27 3.37 -4.88
C ILE A 13 5.24 2.38 -4.27
N VAL A 14 5.59 2.58 -3.00
CA VAL A 14 6.26 1.57 -2.17
C VAL A 14 5.24 0.98 -1.23
N ILE A 15 5.22 -0.34 -1.12
CA ILE A 15 4.25 -1.11 -0.34
C ILE A 15 4.95 -1.69 0.88
N GLY A 16 4.34 -1.58 2.06
CA GLY A 16 4.78 -2.23 3.28
C GLY A 16 3.71 -3.17 3.82
N ILE A 17 4.09 -4.36 4.25
CA ILE A 17 3.18 -5.31 4.90
C ILE A 17 3.87 -5.78 6.17
N ASP A 18 3.23 -5.52 7.31
CA ASP A 18 3.79 -5.80 8.63
C ASP A 18 2.76 -6.53 9.50
N GLY A 19 3.21 -7.34 10.45
CA GLY A 19 2.39 -8.00 11.46
C GLY A 19 2.65 -7.38 12.82
N LEU A 20 1.79 -6.47 13.26
CA LEU A 20 1.97 -5.77 14.53
C LEU A 20 1.06 -6.37 15.62
N PRO A 21 1.61 -6.87 16.75
CA PRO A 21 0.80 -7.25 17.89
C PRO A 21 0.15 -5.99 18.50
N LEU A 22 -1.19 -5.97 18.56
CA LEU A 22 -1.92 -4.78 19.03
C LEU A 22 -1.93 -4.66 20.55
N PHE A 23 -1.92 -5.80 21.26
CA PHE A 23 -2.03 -5.82 22.71
C PHE A 23 -1.09 -6.86 23.30
N LYS A 24 -0.44 -6.52 24.42
CA LYS A 24 0.47 -7.45 25.13
C LYS A 24 -0.25 -8.62 25.80
N SER A 25 -1.57 -8.52 25.99
CA SER A 25 -2.38 -9.45 26.81
C SER A 25 -3.56 -10.09 26.07
N SER A 26 -3.83 -9.70 24.82
CA SER A 26 -4.79 -10.38 23.97
C SER A 26 -4.06 -10.84 22.71
N GLY A 27 -4.29 -12.07 22.25
CA GLY A 27 -3.69 -12.58 21.01
C GLY A 27 -4.08 -11.82 19.74
N ALA A 28 -4.82 -10.71 19.83
CA ALA A 28 -5.22 -9.88 18.70
C ALA A 28 -4.00 -9.25 17.99
N GLN A 29 -4.01 -9.38 16.66
CA GLN A 29 -2.96 -8.95 15.75
C GLN A 29 -3.56 -8.09 14.64
N PHE A 30 -2.75 -7.16 14.14
CA PHE A 30 -3.08 -6.27 13.04
C PHE A 30 -2.07 -6.46 11.92
N TRP A 31 -2.58 -6.66 10.72
CA TRP A 31 -1.75 -6.83 9.53
C TRP A 31 -2.14 -5.77 8.50
N PRO A 32 -1.57 -4.56 8.58
CA PRO A 32 -1.83 -3.52 7.62
C PRO A 32 -1.00 -3.73 6.36
N ILE A 33 -1.64 -3.48 5.22
CA ILE A 33 -0.98 -3.18 3.95
C ILE A 33 -0.89 -1.67 3.88
N LEU A 34 0.32 -1.14 3.91
CA LEU A 34 0.63 0.29 3.87
C LEU A 34 1.25 0.65 2.53
N GLY A 35 1.07 1.90 2.11
CA GLY A 35 1.71 2.43 0.93
C GLY A 35 2.19 3.86 1.13
N TYR A 36 3.19 4.27 0.36
CA TYR A 36 3.50 5.68 0.15
C TYR A 36 3.90 5.95 -1.30
N VAL A 37 3.60 7.15 -1.78
CA VAL A 37 4.05 7.59 -3.11
C VAL A 37 5.47 8.14 -3.01
N VAL A 38 6.35 7.70 -3.90
CA VAL A 38 7.69 8.25 -4.05
C VAL A 38 7.59 9.66 -4.62
N VAL A 39 8.02 10.66 -3.86
CA VAL A 39 7.98 12.08 -4.25
C VAL A 39 9.38 12.70 -4.16
N PRO A 40 9.73 13.65 -5.04
CA PRO A 40 11.02 14.31 -5.00
C PRO A 40 11.12 15.28 -3.81
N PRO A 41 12.32 15.54 -3.27
CA PRO A 41 12.54 16.61 -2.31
C PRO A 41 12.06 17.97 -2.87
N PRO A 42 11.52 18.88 -2.03
CA PRO A 42 11.40 18.81 -0.57
C PRO A 42 10.10 18.15 -0.08
N LEU A 43 9.35 17.46 -0.95
CA LEU A 43 8.07 16.86 -0.57
C LEU A 43 8.28 15.70 0.41
N LEU A 44 7.44 15.66 1.44
CA LEU A 44 7.47 14.59 2.44
C LEU A 44 6.70 13.38 1.96
N LYS A 45 7.32 12.21 2.10
CA LYS A 45 6.65 10.91 1.98
C LYS A 45 5.54 10.85 3.03
N LYS A 46 4.33 10.48 2.61
CA LYS A 46 3.19 10.26 3.51
C LYS A 46 2.70 8.84 3.33
N VAL A 47 2.75 8.07 4.41
CA VAL A 47 2.22 6.71 4.46
C VAL A 47 0.70 6.76 4.58
N PHE A 48 0.02 5.85 3.90
CA PHE A 48 -1.42 5.66 3.97
C PHE A 48 -1.77 4.17 4.04
N PRO A 49 -2.86 3.80 4.72
CA PRO A 49 -3.36 2.42 4.69
C PRO A 49 -3.98 2.11 3.33
N ILE A 50 -3.69 0.92 2.82
CA ILE A 50 -4.29 0.33 1.62
C ILE A 50 -5.32 -0.72 2.03
N GLY A 51 -4.95 -1.61 2.94
CA GLY A 51 -5.78 -2.69 3.43
C GLY A 51 -5.42 -3.04 4.86
N ILE A 52 -6.35 -3.62 5.60
CA ILE A 52 -6.18 -3.95 7.01
C ILE A 52 -6.81 -5.31 7.28
N TYR A 53 -6.04 -6.20 7.89
CA TYR A 53 -6.56 -7.40 8.53
C TYR A 53 -6.47 -7.29 10.05
N PHE A 54 -7.51 -7.77 10.73
CA PHE A 54 -7.60 -7.88 12.17
C PHE A 54 -8.08 -9.28 12.56
N GLY A 55 -7.38 -9.93 13.48
CA GLY A 55 -7.76 -11.24 14.00
C GLY A 55 -6.93 -11.64 15.20
N TYR A 56 -7.29 -12.74 15.86
CA TYR A 56 -6.53 -13.31 17.00
C TYR A 56 -5.37 -14.20 16.57
N GLU A 57 -5.24 -14.44 15.27
CA GLU A 57 -4.16 -15.19 14.64
C GLU A 57 -3.76 -14.46 13.35
N LYS A 58 -2.54 -14.73 12.89
CA LYS A 58 -2.10 -14.31 11.55
C LYS A 58 -3.08 -14.81 10.48
N PRO A 59 -3.20 -14.12 9.32
CA PRO A 59 -3.99 -14.62 8.21
C PRO A 59 -3.57 -16.05 7.87
N LYS A 60 -4.52 -16.98 7.87
CA LYS A 60 -4.23 -18.41 7.60
C LYS A 60 -3.74 -18.63 6.18
N ASP A 61 -4.19 -17.79 5.25
CA ASP A 61 -3.79 -17.79 3.86
C ASP A 61 -3.46 -16.37 3.41
N SER A 62 -2.19 -16.16 3.04
CA SER A 62 -1.70 -14.89 2.52
C SER A 62 -2.32 -14.52 1.17
N ASN A 63 -2.71 -15.50 0.35
CA ASN A 63 -3.34 -15.22 -0.94
C ASN A 63 -4.71 -14.57 -0.74
N THR A 64 -5.52 -15.14 0.16
CA THR A 64 -6.81 -14.55 0.53
C THR A 64 -6.63 -13.15 1.10
N PHE A 65 -5.68 -12.95 2.02
CA PHE A 65 -5.38 -11.64 2.61
C PHE A 65 -4.97 -10.57 1.59
N LEU A 66 -4.15 -10.93 0.59
CA LEU A 66 -3.63 -10.00 -0.41
C LEU A 66 -4.50 -9.88 -1.67
N SER A 67 -5.55 -10.69 -1.80
CA SER A 67 -6.33 -10.84 -3.04
C SER A 67 -6.92 -9.52 -3.55
N ASP A 68 -7.59 -8.77 -2.69
CA ASP A 68 -8.18 -7.47 -3.02
C ASP A 68 -7.11 -6.47 -3.46
N PHE A 69 -6.03 -6.36 -2.67
CA PHE A 69 -4.89 -5.50 -3.00
C PHE A 69 -4.25 -5.85 -4.35
N ILE A 70 -3.99 -7.12 -4.62
CA ILE A 70 -3.37 -7.57 -5.88
C ILE A 70 -4.28 -7.27 -7.07
N THR A 71 -5.60 -7.45 -6.90
CA THR A 71 -6.57 -7.20 -7.96
C THR A 71 -6.59 -5.73 -8.35
N GLU A 72 -6.72 -4.84 -7.36
CA GLU A 72 -6.69 -3.39 -7.60
C GLU A 72 -5.34 -2.91 -8.11
N ALA A 73 -4.23 -3.41 -7.55
CA ALA A 73 -2.89 -3.03 -7.98
C ALA A 73 -2.63 -3.40 -9.44
N LYS A 74 -3.06 -4.61 -9.88
CA LYS A 74 -2.95 -5.03 -11.28
C LYS A 74 -3.75 -4.11 -12.21
N ASP A 75 -4.98 -3.78 -11.83
CA ASP A 75 -5.82 -2.86 -12.60
C ASP A 75 -5.14 -1.48 -12.73
N LEU A 76 -4.66 -0.91 -11.62
CA LEU A 76 -3.99 0.39 -11.62
C LEU A 76 -2.69 0.39 -12.44
N ILE A 77 -1.90 -0.69 -12.39
CA ILE A 77 -0.66 -0.82 -13.17
C ILE A 77 -0.96 -0.92 -14.67
N MET A 78 -1.98 -1.70 -15.04
CA MET A 78 -2.34 -1.93 -16.45
C MET A 78 -3.08 -0.74 -17.06
N ASN A 79 -4.07 -0.21 -16.34
CA ASN A 79 -5.00 0.77 -16.84
C ASN A 79 -4.63 2.20 -16.45
N GLY A 80 -3.72 2.38 -15.48
CA GLY A 80 -3.37 3.69 -14.94
C GLY A 80 -4.48 4.30 -14.09
N LEU A 81 -4.23 5.51 -13.58
CA LEU A 81 -5.15 6.24 -12.72
C LEU A 81 -5.52 7.58 -13.36
N ILE A 82 -6.82 7.86 -13.51
CA ILE A 82 -7.30 9.15 -14.03
C ILE A 82 -7.65 10.07 -12.85
N VAL A 83 -6.92 11.18 -12.72
CA VAL A 83 -7.21 12.24 -11.73
C VAL A 83 -7.12 13.58 -12.43
N ASN A 84 -8.11 14.47 -12.21
CA ASN A 84 -8.19 15.76 -12.89
C ASN A 84 -8.11 15.65 -14.43
N HIS A 85 -8.78 14.64 -15.01
CA HIS A 85 -8.76 14.33 -16.46
C HIS A 85 -7.39 13.95 -17.04
N VAL A 86 -6.37 13.81 -16.21
CA VAL A 86 -5.03 13.37 -16.63
C VAL A 86 -4.82 11.92 -16.24
N LYS A 87 -4.53 11.08 -17.23
CA LYS A 87 -4.15 9.68 -17.03
C LYS A 87 -2.71 9.61 -16.54
N ARG A 88 -2.51 8.97 -15.38
CA ARG A 88 -1.20 8.75 -14.74
C ARG A 88 -0.86 7.27 -14.78
N LYS A 89 0.39 6.94 -15.11
CA LYS A 89 0.90 5.58 -15.03
C LYS A 89 1.20 5.25 -13.56
N VAL A 90 0.79 4.07 -13.11
CA VAL A 90 1.09 3.60 -11.75
C VAL A 90 2.09 2.46 -11.84
N SER A 91 3.06 2.43 -10.91
CA SER A 91 3.99 1.33 -10.75
C SER A 91 4.31 1.09 -9.27
N ILE A 92 4.63 -0.15 -8.93
CA ILE A 92 5.17 -0.51 -7.62
C ILE A 92 6.69 -0.50 -7.72
N ASN A 93 7.34 0.36 -6.95
CA ASN A 93 8.79 0.53 -6.95
C ASN A 93 9.46 -0.50 -6.03
N ALA A 94 8.91 -0.72 -4.84
CA ALA A 94 9.46 -1.67 -3.88
C ALA A 94 8.41 -2.26 -2.93
N TYR A 95 8.74 -3.41 -2.36
CA TYR A 95 8.07 -3.99 -1.20
C TYR A 95 9.01 -3.92 0.00
N CYS A 96 8.54 -3.33 1.10
CA CYS A 96 9.23 -3.28 2.38
C CYS A 96 8.59 -4.30 3.31
N CYS A 97 9.28 -5.41 3.54
CA CYS A 97 8.85 -6.48 4.42
C CYS A 97 9.97 -6.81 5.40
N ASP A 98 9.63 -7.26 6.61
CA ASP A 98 10.61 -7.76 7.56
C ASP A 98 11.29 -9.04 7.04
N ALA A 99 12.55 -9.21 7.45
CA ALA A 99 13.34 -10.39 7.11
C ALA A 99 12.83 -11.65 7.86
N PRO A 100 12.94 -12.85 7.25
CA PRO A 100 12.41 -14.11 7.79
C PRO A 100 13.16 -14.64 9.03
#